data_AF-A0A2T6CW84-F1
#
_entry.id   AF-A0A2T6CW84-F1
#
_cell.length_a   1.000
_cell.length_b   1.000
_cell.length_c   1.000
_cell.angle_alpha   90.00
_cell.angle_beta   90.00
_cell.angle_gamma   90.00
#
_symmetry.space_group_name_H-M   'P 1'
#
loop_
_entity.id
_entity.type
_entity.pdbx_description
1 polymer ?
#
loop_
_entity_poly.entity_id
_entity_poly.type
_entity_poly.pdbx_seq_one_letter_code
_entity_poly.pdbx_strand_id
1 'polypeptide(L)'
;MLSLAAFRYRNIQAEYGGPVARIEMGELPVRGRTMTLANAALKPGLAHRLPTSIFSSTADGTGVHLMTSVARHMAVSECLERWAFSALVRSERAAEFGFDVDPTSTGMSAYPGLFGGQARRRAVFEAIERFSLISWWDGRVAGRLFDTDWPGVSAVAIDGPFGGVTVVTFARTQWGGYVYGHAAGESFSAACERSVIELARHEWVMRSWWLGQVAGESRPPANLFERRCVYFATADGHEAFLHHLRRRPIQPPARVEVICDREIEGPWSDYATVWRFALRPPSEGYLRGGESYFFL
;
A
#
# COMPACT_ATOMS: atom_id res chain seq x y z
N MET A 1 -7.05 21.71 -1.41
CA MET A 1 -6.20 21.64 -0.20
C MET A 1 -4.85 22.25 -0.52
N LEU A 2 -4.25 22.99 0.41
CA LEU A 2 -2.92 23.59 0.20
C LEU A 2 -1.84 22.59 0.62
N SER A 3 -1.02 22.16 -0.33
CA SER A 3 0.21 21.41 -0.06
C SER A 3 1.36 22.40 0.08
N LEU A 4 2.21 22.22 1.11
CA LEU A 4 3.46 22.96 1.26
C LEU A 4 4.66 22.14 0.78
N ALA A 5 4.44 21.08 0.01
CA ALA A 5 5.49 20.17 -0.42
C ALA A 5 6.68 20.89 -1.07
N ALA A 6 6.43 21.83 -1.98
CA ALA A 6 7.49 22.59 -2.65
C ALA A 6 8.40 23.34 -1.66
N PHE A 7 7.82 23.89 -0.59
CA PHE A 7 8.58 24.57 0.46
C PHE A 7 9.22 23.57 1.43
N ARG A 8 8.45 22.64 2.01
CA ARG A 8 8.93 21.72 3.03
C ARG A 8 9.96 20.72 2.49
N TYR A 9 9.88 20.34 1.22
CA TYR A 9 10.81 19.40 0.60
C TYR A 9 11.98 20.06 -0.13
N ARG A 10 12.15 21.39 -0.05
CA ARG A 10 13.23 22.12 -0.74
C ARG A 10 14.64 21.59 -0.39
N ASN A 11 14.83 21.12 0.85
CA ASN A 11 16.09 20.57 1.35
C ASN A 11 15.99 19.08 1.67
N ILE A 12 15.05 18.34 1.07
CA ILE A 12 14.83 16.92 1.40
C ILE A 12 15.99 16.01 0.96
N GLN A 13 16.74 16.42 -0.06
CA GLN A 13 17.82 15.62 -0.63
C GLN A 13 19.06 15.65 0.26
N ALA A 14 19.80 14.54 0.24
CA ALA A 14 21.00 14.32 1.05
C ALA A 14 22.09 15.37 0.83
N GLU A 15 22.24 15.83 -0.41
CA GLU A 15 23.16 16.90 -0.80
C GLU A 15 22.90 18.23 -0.07
N TYR A 16 21.66 18.45 0.40
CA TYR A 16 21.24 19.63 1.17
C TYR A 16 21.01 19.32 2.65
N GLY A 17 21.54 18.18 3.14
CA GLY A 17 21.40 17.74 4.53
C GLY A 17 20.17 16.87 4.81
N GLY A 18 19.20 16.76 3.90
CA GLY A 18 17.95 16.03 4.11
C GLY A 18 18.07 14.50 4.12
N PRO A 19 16.98 13.75 4.41
CA PRO A 19 17.02 12.30 4.60
C PRO A 19 16.98 11.48 3.31
N VAL A 20 16.62 12.07 2.17
CA VAL A 20 16.44 11.33 0.89
C VAL A 20 17.75 11.31 0.11
N ALA A 21 18.31 10.12 -0.10
CA ALA A 21 19.56 9.93 -0.83
C ALA A 21 19.41 10.18 -2.34
N ARG A 22 18.31 9.72 -2.94
CA ARG A 22 18.02 9.94 -4.37
C ARG A 22 16.52 9.84 -4.66
N ILE A 23 16.12 10.42 -5.78
CA ILE A 23 14.79 10.29 -6.37
C ILE A 23 14.97 9.92 -7.84
N GLU A 24 14.48 8.75 -8.23
CA GLU A 24 14.46 8.27 -9.60
C GLU A 24 13.08 8.48 -10.19
N MET A 25 13.03 8.90 -11.45
CA MET A 25 11.78 9.18 -12.17
C MET A 25 11.65 8.23 -13.35
N GLY A 26 10.42 7.85 -13.67
CA GLY A 26 10.11 7.03 -14.83
C GLY A 26 8.66 7.21 -15.26
N GLU A 27 8.27 6.41 -16.24
CA GLU A 27 6.90 6.33 -16.72
C GLU A 27 6.28 4.99 -16.34
N LEU A 28 5.01 5.02 -15.96
CA LEU A 28 4.22 3.83 -15.69
C LEU A 28 2.96 3.85 -16.58
N PRO A 29 2.81 2.87 -17.50
CA PRO A 29 1.55 2.69 -18.20
C PRO A 29 0.49 2.12 -17.25
N VAL A 30 -0.61 2.85 -17.07
CA VAL A 30 -1.78 2.50 -16.27
C VAL A 30 -2.98 2.40 -17.21
N ARG A 31 -3.21 1.17 -17.71
CA ARG A 31 -4.41 0.78 -18.49
C ARG A 31 -4.85 1.81 -19.56
N GLY A 32 -3.91 2.20 -20.42
CA GLY A 32 -4.16 3.15 -21.53
C GLY A 32 -3.78 4.60 -21.23
N ARG A 33 -3.28 4.89 -20.03
CA ARG A 33 -2.71 6.19 -19.67
C ARG A 33 -1.24 6.03 -19.31
N THR A 34 -0.40 6.99 -19.66
CA THR A 34 0.97 7.06 -19.15
C THR A 34 1.00 8.00 -17.96
N MET A 35 1.49 7.53 -16.82
CA MET A 35 1.64 8.31 -15.59
C MET A 35 3.11 8.45 -15.24
N THR A 36 3.46 9.49 -14.48
CA THR A 36 4.81 9.62 -13.91
C THR A 36 4.93 8.74 -12.68
N LEU A 37 5.97 7.91 -12.64
CA LEU A 37 6.44 7.15 -11.49
C LEU A 37 7.64 7.89 -10.87
N ALA A 38 7.65 8.00 -9.54
CA ALA A 38 8.78 8.48 -8.77
C ALA A 38 9.13 7.45 -7.69
N ASN A 39 10.41 7.17 -7.54
CA ASN A 39 10.95 6.27 -6.53
C ASN A 39 11.97 7.04 -5.70
N ALA A 40 11.72 7.18 -4.40
CA ALA A 40 12.62 7.86 -3.48
C ALA A 40 13.32 6.83 -2.59
N ALA A 41 14.60 7.04 -2.29
CA ALA A 41 15.37 6.20 -1.39
C ALA A 41 15.95 7.03 -0.26
N LEU A 42 15.83 6.54 0.98
CA LEU A 42 16.42 7.15 2.18
C LEU A 42 17.93 6.93 2.23
N LYS A 43 18.61 7.79 2.98
CA LYS A 43 20.00 7.58 3.40
C LYS A 43 20.15 6.22 4.10
N PRO A 44 21.28 5.51 3.93
CA PRO A 44 21.57 4.30 4.68
C PRO A 44 21.43 4.53 6.19
N GLY A 45 20.83 3.58 6.90
CA GLY A 45 20.64 3.63 8.35
C GLY A 45 19.33 4.30 8.82
N LEU A 46 18.58 4.97 7.95
CA LEU A 46 17.29 5.57 8.34
C LEU A 46 16.11 4.59 8.26
N ALA A 47 16.21 3.56 7.44
CA ALA A 47 15.22 2.49 7.35
C ALA A 47 15.90 1.12 7.24
N HIS A 48 15.24 0.10 7.79
CA HIS A 48 15.69 -1.27 7.61
C HIS A 48 15.43 -1.72 6.18
N ARG A 49 16.48 -2.08 5.46
CA ARG A 49 16.35 -2.69 4.14
C ARG A 49 16.13 -4.19 4.30
N LEU A 50 15.02 -4.68 3.73
CA LEU A 50 14.85 -6.10 3.51
C LEU A 50 15.77 -6.55 2.36
N PRO A 51 16.15 -7.83 2.28
CA PRO A 51 16.92 -8.38 1.17
C PRO A 51 16.26 -8.07 -0.18
N THR A 52 17.03 -8.10 -1.27
CA THR A 52 16.52 -7.99 -2.65
C THR A 52 15.36 -8.95 -2.85
N SER A 53 14.17 -8.36 -2.94
CA SER A 53 12.87 -9.00 -3.05
C SER A 53 12.32 -8.77 -4.46
N ILE A 54 11.32 -9.54 -4.89
CA ILE A 54 10.64 -9.35 -6.18
C ILE A 54 10.13 -7.90 -6.33
N PHE A 55 9.63 -7.32 -5.24
CA PHE A 55 9.16 -5.93 -5.16
C PHE A 55 10.25 -4.93 -4.71
N SER A 56 11.48 -5.39 -4.46
CA SER A 56 12.59 -4.55 -4.03
C SER A 56 13.13 -3.77 -5.22
N SER A 57 12.45 -2.68 -5.52
CA SER A 57 13.19 -1.48 -5.89
C SER A 57 14.02 -1.04 -4.67
N THR A 58 15.14 -0.40 -4.92
CA THR A 58 15.95 0.23 -3.87
C THR A 58 15.25 1.46 -3.25
N ALA A 59 13.95 1.61 -3.49
CA ALA A 59 13.12 2.73 -3.07
C ALA A 59 12.44 2.46 -1.72
N ASP A 60 12.55 3.45 -0.85
CA ASP A 60 11.85 3.53 0.43
C ASP A 60 10.48 4.23 0.30
N GLY A 61 10.13 4.71 -0.90
CA GLY A 61 8.84 5.34 -1.15
C GLY A 61 8.58 5.47 -2.64
N THR A 62 7.31 5.39 -3.02
CA THR A 62 6.89 5.42 -4.42
C THR A 62 5.69 6.33 -4.61
N GLY A 63 5.70 7.12 -5.68
CA GLY A 63 4.61 7.98 -6.06
C GLY A 63 4.24 7.78 -7.52
N VAL A 64 2.94 7.71 -7.81
CA VAL A 64 2.44 7.68 -9.19
C VAL A 64 1.39 8.75 -9.35
N HIS A 65 1.57 9.63 -10.34
CA HIS A 65 0.63 10.70 -10.65
C HIS A 65 0.78 11.17 -12.09
N LEU A 66 -0.23 11.84 -12.64
CA LEU A 66 -0.14 12.51 -13.96
C LEU A 66 0.83 13.70 -13.97
N MET A 67 1.21 14.20 -12.79
CA MET A 67 2.07 15.37 -12.63
C MET A 67 3.35 14.93 -11.93
N THR A 68 4.48 15.20 -12.56
CA THR A 68 5.81 14.81 -12.09
C THR A 68 6.11 15.31 -10.67
N SER A 69 5.76 16.56 -10.36
CA SER A 69 5.97 17.14 -9.04
C SER A 69 5.15 16.41 -7.96
N VAL A 70 3.90 16.05 -8.25
CA VAL A 70 3.03 15.34 -7.30
C VAL A 70 3.54 13.92 -7.08
N ALA A 71 3.92 13.19 -8.13
CA ALA A 71 4.52 11.86 -8.01
C ALA A 71 5.77 11.91 -7.12
N ARG A 72 6.67 12.88 -7.36
CA ARG A 72 7.86 13.11 -6.52
C ARG A 72 7.50 13.37 -5.06
N HIS A 73 6.53 14.25 -4.78
CA HIS A 73 6.12 14.55 -3.42
C HIS A 73 5.49 13.35 -2.70
N MET A 74 4.71 12.53 -3.41
CA MET A 74 4.15 11.29 -2.88
C MET A 74 5.26 10.30 -2.51
N ALA A 75 6.24 10.08 -3.39
CA ALA A 75 7.38 9.20 -3.11
C ALA A 75 8.16 9.66 -1.87
N VAL A 76 8.40 10.97 -1.73
CA VAL A 76 9.04 11.55 -0.55
C VAL A 76 8.20 11.36 0.72
N SER A 77 6.88 11.56 0.64
CA SER A 77 5.98 11.33 1.79
C SER A 77 6.06 9.88 2.27
N GLU A 78 6.00 8.91 1.36
CA GLU A 78 6.12 7.49 1.73
C GLU A 78 7.51 7.17 2.32
N CYS A 79 8.59 7.77 1.82
CA CYS A 79 9.91 7.63 2.48
C CYS A 79 9.90 8.12 3.93
N LEU A 80 9.31 9.28 4.19
CA LEU A 80 9.26 9.85 5.54
C LEU A 80 8.42 8.97 6.48
N GLU A 81 7.36 8.36 5.96
CA GLU A 81 6.57 7.36 6.67
C GLU A 81 7.40 6.11 7.02
N ARG A 82 8.15 5.55 6.06
CA ARG A 82 9.02 4.38 6.30
C ARG A 82 10.15 4.68 7.28
N TRP A 83 10.68 5.90 7.25
CA TRP A 83 11.64 6.38 8.25
C TRP A 83 11.01 6.42 9.64
N ALA A 84 9.83 7.03 9.78
CA ALA A 84 9.10 7.10 11.04
C ALA A 84 8.77 5.71 11.61
N PHE A 85 8.29 4.81 10.76
CA PHE A 85 8.04 3.42 11.14
C PHE A 85 9.30 2.72 11.66
N SER A 86 10.40 2.79 10.88
CA SER A 86 11.66 2.13 11.24
C SER A 86 12.25 2.65 12.55
N ALA A 87 12.08 3.94 12.84
CA ALA A 87 12.55 4.55 14.08
C ALA A 87 11.76 4.10 15.32
N LEU A 88 10.49 3.71 15.17
CA LEU A 88 9.57 3.54 16.29
C LEU A 88 9.15 2.10 16.58
N VAL A 89 9.02 1.26 15.55
CA VAL A 89 8.44 -0.10 15.69
C VAL A 89 9.23 -0.99 16.67
N ARG A 90 10.51 -0.69 16.91
CA ARG A 90 11.38 -1.39 17.89
C ARG A 90 11.84 -0.51 19.05
N SER A 91 11.24 0.67 19.20
CA SER A 91 11.55 1.59 20.29
C SER A 91 10.71 1.28 21.53
N GLU A 92 11.09 1.86 22.67
CA GLU A 92 10.27 1.80 23.91
C GLU A 92 8.89 2.45 23.73
N ARG A 93 8.73 3.33 22.72
CA ARG A 93 7.47 3.98 22.36
C ARG A 93 6.59 3.14 21.44
N ALA A 94 6.97 1.92 21.07
CA ALA A 94 6.22 1.11 20.11
C ALA A 94 4.75 0.91 20.52
N ALA A 95 4.50 0.61 21.79
CA ALA A 95 3.15 0.43 22.32
C ALA A 95 2.32 1.72 22.33
N GLU A 96 2.96 2.90 22.37
CA GLU A 96 2.27 4.20 22.29
C GLU A 96 1.49 4.36 20.98
N PHE A 97 1.99 3.71 19.91
CA PHE A 97 1.45 3.80 18.56
C PHE A 97 0.72 2.52 18.12
N GLY A 98 0.51 1.58 19.05
CA GLY A 98 -0.21 0.33 18.81
C GLY A 98 0.59 -0.74 18.04
N PHE A 99 1.92 -0.62 17.99
CA PHE A 99 2.77 -1.60 17.29
C PHE A 99 2.88 -2.96 18.01
N ASP A 100 2.46 -3.02 19.27
CA ASP A 100 2.29 -4.26 20.04
C ASP A 100 1.06 -5.08 19.58
N VAL A 101 0.07 -4.41 18.98
CA VAL A 101 -1.14 -5.04 18.42
C VAL A 101 -1.03 -5.22 16.91
N ASP A 102 -0.53 -4.22 16.20
CA ASP A 102 -0.27 -4.26 14.76
C ASP A 102 1.17 -3.77 14.47
N PRO A 103 2.14 -4.69 14.30
CA PRO A 103 3.55 -4.35 14.13
C PRO A 103 3.90 -3.86 12.70
N THR A 104 2.91 -3.58 11.85
CA THR A 104 3.11 -3.13 10.47
C THR A 104 3.01 -1.61 10.34
N SER A 105 3.37 -1.05 9.19
CA SER A 105 3.18 0.38 8.89
C SER A 105 1.73 0.75 8.58
N THR A 106 0.78 -0.18 8.61
CA THR A 106 -0.64 0.01 8.27
C THR A 106 -1.26 1.27 8.90
N GLY A 107 -1.76 2.17 8.06
CA GLY A 107 -2.41 3.37 8.55
C GLY A 107 -1.41 4.39 9.08
N MET A 108 -0.17 4.35 8.61
CA MET A 108 0.74 5.49 8.70
C MET A 108 0.57 6.36 7.47
N SER A 109 0.71 7.68 7.60
CA SER A 109 0.77 8.54 6.41
C SER A 109 1.51 9.82 6.70
N ALA A 110 2.39 10.21 5.78
CA ALA A 110 3.03 11.52 5.80
C ALA A 110 2.33 12.52 4.88
N TYR A 111 2.20 13.77 5.32
CA TYR A 111 1.72 14.85 4.47
C TYR A 111 2.43 16.19 4.76
N PRO A 112 2.96 16.89 3.74
CA PRO A 112 3.65 18.17 3.91
C PRO A 112 2.65 19.35 3.97
N GLY A 113 1.74 19.32 4.93
CA GLY A 113 0.74 20.37 5.16
C GLY A 113 1.13 21.32 6.29
N LEU A 114 0.33 22.37 6.51
CA LEU A 114 0.42 23.19 7.73
C LEU A 114 -0.13 22.47 8.97
N PHE A 115 -1.11 21.59 8.77
CA PHE A 115 -1.84 20.89 9.83
C PHE A 115 -1.86 19.39 9.56
N GLY A 116 -1.90 18.58 10.62
CA GLY A 116 -1.88 17.11 10.56
C GLY A 116 -3.15 16.47 9.97
N GLY A 117 -4.23 17.22 9.79
CA GLY A 117 -5.53 16.66 9.35
C GLY A 117 -5.49 15.89 8.03
N GLN A 118 -4.58 16.24 7.10
CA GLN A 118 -4.42 15.50 5.84
C GLN A 118 -3.66 14.19 6.00
N ALA A 119 -2.59 14.19 6.81
CA ALA A 119 -1.88 12.97 7.17
C ALA A 119 -2.85 12.02 7.88
N ARG A 120 -3.61 12.52 8.86
CA ARG A 120 -4.66 11.75 9.53
C ARG A 120 -5.68 11.17 8.57
N ARG A 121 -6.24 11.99 7.66
CA ARG A 121 -7.26 11.53 6.71
C ARG A 121 -6.76 10.39 5.82
N ARG A 122 -5.50 10.46 5.36
CA ARG A 122 -4.88 9.39 4.55
C ARG A 122 -4.63 8.13 5.38
N ALA A 123 -4.09 8.28 6.58
CA ALA A 123 -3.89 7.20 7.54
C ALA A 123 -5.20 6.46 7.85
N VAL A 124 -6.31 7.18 8.02
CA VAL A 124 -7.65 6.59 8.22
C VAL A 124 -8.04 5.69 7.06
N PHE A 125 -7.86 6.13 5.80
CA PHE A 125 -8.23 5.30 4.66
C PHE A 125 -7.35 4.06 4.54
N GLU A 126 -6.06 4.16 4.76
CA GLU A 126 -5.20 2.97 4.75
C GLU A 126 -5.56 1.97 5.86
N ALA A 127 -5.96 2.45 7.05
CA ALA A 127 -6.47 1.56 8.09
C ALA A 127 -7.81 0.89 7.70
N ILE A 128 -8.71 1.65 7.06
CA ILE A 128 -9.98 1.13 6.52
C ILE A 128 -9.71 0.04 5.49
N GLU A 129 -8.76 0.26 4.58
CA GLU A 129 -8.34 -0.69 3.55
C GLU A 129 -7.94 -2.03 4.17
N ARG A 130 -6.97 -2.01 5.10
CA ARG A 130 -6.47 -3.24 5.72
C ARG A 130 -7.56 -3.94 6.54
N PHE A 131 -8.32 -3.20 7.34
CA PHE A 131 -9.42 -3.78 8.12
C PHE A 131 -10.47 -4.45 7.23
N SER A 132 -10.83 -3.80 6.12
CA SER A 132 -11.84 -4.31 5.18
C SER A 132 -11.35 -5.55 4.44
N LEU A 133 -10.09 -5.57 3.98
CA LEU A 133 -9.50 -6.72 3.29
C LEU A 133 -9.46 -7.96 4.19
N ILE A 134 -8.98 -7.81 5.43
CA ILE A 134 -8.92 -8.89 6.41
C ILE A 134 -10.34 -9.38 6.72
N SER A 135 -11.27 -8.45 6.97
CA SER A 135 -12.66 -8.79 7.27
C SER A 135 -13.34 -9.54 6.11
N TRP A 136 -13.08 -9.10 4.87
CA TRP A 136 -13.65 -9.73 3.68
C TRP A 136 -13.08 -11.13 3.47
N TRP A 137 -11.76 -11.28 3.57
CA TRP A 137 -11.11 -12.58 3.39
C TRP A 137 -11.49 -13.59 4.48
N ASP A 138 -11.62 -13.14 5.72
CA ASP A 138 -12.10 -13.97 6.83
C ASP A 138 -13.61 -14.32 6.70
N GLY A 139 -14.30 -13.73 5.73
CA GLY A 139 -15.73 -13.96 5.46
C GLY A 139 -16.65 -13.37 6.52
N ARG A 140 -16.26 -12.20 7.06
CA ARG A 140 -17.06 -11.39 7.99
C ARG A 140 -17.90 -10.32 7.27
N VAL A 141 -17.45 -9.90 6.09
CA VAL A 141 -18.15 -8.95 5.21
C VAL A 141 -18.17 -9.46 3.78
N ALA A 142 -19.15 -9.02 2.99
CA ALA A 142 -19.27 -9.39 1.58
C ALA A 142 -18.57 -8.38 0.68
N GLY A 143 -18.05 -8.86 -0.45
CA GLY A 143 -17.62 -8.02 -1.56
C GLY A 143 -18.72 -7.93 -2.63
N ARG A 144 -18.81 -6.80 -3.31
CA ARG A 144 -19.72 -6.59 -4.44
C ARG A 144 -18.91 -6.42 -5.71
N LEU A 145 -19.16 -7.24 -6.73
CA LEU A 145 -18.48 -7.15 -8.02
C LEU A 145 -19.04 -5.98 -8.84
N PHE A 146 -18.14 -5.22 -9.46
CA PHE A 146 -18.43 -4.11 -10.35
C PHE A 146 -17.61 -4.24 -11.63
N ASP A 147 -18.24 -3.88 -12.75
CA ASP A 147 -17.53 -3.53 -13.96
C ASP A 147 -16.89 -2.15 -13.79
N THR A 148 -15.77 -1.93 -14.48
CA THR A 148 -15.06 -0.65 -14.43
C THR A 148 -14.89 -0.07 -15.83
N ASP A 149 -14.73 1.25 -15.91
CA ASP A 149 -14.39 1.92 -17.16
C ASP A 149 -12.92 1.70 -17.57
N TRP A 150 -12.13 1.00 -16.74
CA TRP A 150 -10.74 0.68 -17.02
C TRP A 150 -10.66 -0.60 -17.87
N PRO A 151 -10.03 -0.56 -19.05
CA PRO A 151 -10.02 -1.69 -19.97
C PRO A 151 -9.47 -2.98 -19.34
N GLY A 152 -10.30 -4.03 -19.34
CA GLY A 152 -9.93 -5.37 -18.85
C GLY A 152 -9.79 -5.47 -17.32
N VAL A 153 -10.31 -4.51 -16.56
CA VAL A 153 -10.26 -4.50 -15.10
C VAL A 153 -11.65 -4.71 -14.51
N SER A 154 -11.75 -5.64 -13.59
CA SER A 154 -12.91 -5.82 -12.71
C SER A 154 -12.59 -5.32 -11.30
N ALA A 155 -13.61 -4.95 -10.54
CA ALA A 155 -13.45 -4.43 -9.19
C ALA A 155 -14.40 -5.10 -8.20
N VAL A 156 -13.93 -5.32 -6.98
CA VAL A 156 -14.73 -5.74 -5.83
C VAL A 156 -14.77 -4.57 -4.86
N ALA A 157 -15.96 -4.07 -4.54
CA ALA A 157 -16.14 -3.06 -3.49
C ALA A 157 -16.53 -3.73 -2.17
N ILE A 158 -15.88 -3.32 -1.09
CA ILE A 158 -16.09 -3.78 0.27
C ILE A 158 -16.43 -2.55 1.11
N ASP A 159 -17.59 -2.57 1.75
CA ASP A 159 -17.99 -1.48 2.64
C ASP A 159 -17.09 -1.49 3.88
N GLY A 160 -16.39 -0.39 4.10
CA GLY A 160 -15.47 -0.20 5.20
C GLY A 160 -16.09 0.58 6.36
N PRO A 161 -15.42 0.62 7.53
CA PRO A 161 -15.88 1.43 8.63
C PRO A 161 -15.81 2.93 8.31
N PHE A 162 -16.51 3.73 9.11
CA PHE A 162 -16.53 5.21 9.02
C PHE A 162 -17.00 5.76 7.66
N GLY A 163 -17.77 4.96 6.90
CA GLY A 163 -18.27 5.35 5.58
C GLY A 163 -17.22 5.29 4.47
N GLY A 164 -16.03 4.73 4.73
CA GLY A 164 -15.05 4.46 3.69
C GLY A 164 -15.42 3.21 2.87
N VAL A 165 -14.89 3.12 1.66
CA VAL A 165 -15.02 1.93 0.80
C VAL A 165 -13.63 1.46 0.39
N THR A 166 -13.42 0.15 0.48
CA THR A 166 -12.21 -0.51 0.00
C THR A 166 -12.52 -1.18 -1.33
N VAL A 167 -11.68 -0.95 -2.34
CA VAL A 167 -11.83 -1.54 -3.66
C VAL A 167 -10.63 -2.44 -3.94
N VAL A 168 -10.91 -3.67 -4.36
CA VAL A 168 -9.92 -4.59 -4.93
C VAL A 168 -10.13 -4.66 -6.43
N THR A 169 -9.17 -4.21 -7.22
CA THR A 169 -9.18 -4.39 -8.67
C THR A 169 -8.42 -5.64 -9.04
N PHE A 170 -8.82 -6.30 -10.13
CA PHE A 170 -8.12 -7.45 -10.67
C PHE A 170 -8.25 -7.52 -12.19
N ALA A 171 -7.24 -8.09 -12.83
CA ALA A 171 -7.18 -8.25 -14.28
C ALA A 171 -6.39 -9.51 -14.66
N ARG A 172 -6.77 -10.11 -15.79
CA ARG A 172 -5.97 -11.15 -16.43
C ARG A 172 -4.85 -10.51 -17.25
N THR A 173 -3.64 -11.02 -17.13
CA THR A 173 -2.47 -10.51 -17.84
C THR A 173 -2.33 -11.18 -19.21
N GLN A 174 -1.54 -10.56 -20.09
CA GLN A 174 -1.25 -11.11 -21.43
C GLN A 174 -0.43 -12.42 -21.37
N TRP A 175 0.34 -12.64 -20.30
CA TRP A 175 1.07 -13.89 -20.05
C TRP A 175 0.22 -14.95 -19.33
N GLY A 176 -1.10 -14.74 -19.23
CA GLY A 176 -2.05 -15.74 -18.75
C GLY A 176 -2.23 -15.82 -17.23
N GLY A 177 -1.50 -14.99 -16.46
CA GLY A 177 -1.66 -14.88 -15.00
C GLY A 177 -2.69 -13.81 -14.60
N TYR A 178 -2.68 -13.46 -13.32
CA TYR A 178 -3.57 -12.45 -12.73
C TYR A 178 -2.78 -11.41 -11.92
N VAL A 179 -3.32 -10.20 -11.86
CA VAL A 179 -2.77 -9.10 -11.08
C VAL A 179 -3.90 -8.42 -10.32
N TYR A 180 -3.55 -7.85 -9.17
CA TYR A 180 -4.49 -7.22 -8.26
C TYR A 180 -3.91 -5.91 -7.76
N GLY A 181 -4.77 -4.98 -7.41
CA GLY A 181 -4.43 -3.83 -6.59
C GLY A 181 -5.56 -3.60 -5.61
N HIS A 182 -5.30 -2.92 -4.50
CA HIS A 182 -6.34 -2.55 -3.55
C HIS A 182 -6.13 -1.13 -3.06
N ALA A 183 -7.22 -0.47 -2.68
CA ALA A 183 -7.15 0.87 -2.10
C ALA A 183 -8.46 1.19 -1.37
N ALA A 184 -8.39 2.03 -0.34
CA ALA A 184 -9.59 2.66 0.22
C ALA A 184 -9.72 4.15 -0.12
N GLY A 185 -10.98 4.61 -0.06
CA GLY A 185 -11.33 6.01 -0.29
C GLY A 185 -12.72 6.37 0.23
N GLU A 186 -13.09 7.63 0.02
CA GLU A 186 -14.42 8.15 0.39
C GLU A 186 -15.54 7.71 -0.57
N SER A 187 -15.17 7.21 -1.74
CA SER A 187 -16.11 6.75 -2.76
C SER A 187 -15.49 5.63 -3.58
N PHE A 188 -16.35 4.85 -4.25
CA PHE A 188 -15.91 3.75 -5.11
C PHE A 188 -14.96 4.26 -6.20
N SER A 189 -15.28 5.38 -6.86
CA SER A 189 -14.46 5.93 -7.94
C SER A 189 -13.05 6.30 -7.47
N ALA A 190 -12.92 7.00 -6.34
CA ALA A 190 -11.63 7.39 -5.79
C ALA A 190 -10.79 6.18 -5.34
N ALA A 191 -11.41 5.18 -4.71
CA ALA A 191 -10.74 3.94 -4.32
C ALA A 191 -10.34 3.11 -5.55
N CYS A 192 -11.23 3.01 -6.55
CA CYS A 192 -10.97 2.26 -7.78
C CYS A 192 -9.80 2.83 -8.57
N GLU A 193 -9.71 4.15 -8.76
CA GLU A 193 -8.58 4.76 -9.47
C GLU A 193 -7.24 4.45 -8.79
N ARG A 194 -7.16 4.61 -7.46
CA ARG A 194 -5.96 4.27 -6.68
C ARG A 194 -5.61 2.79 -6.78
N SER A 195 -6.62 1.92 -6.68
CA SER A 195 -6.46 0.47 -6.79
C SER A 195 -5.95 0.06 -8.18
N VAL A 196 -6.41 0.69 -9.27
CA VAL A 196 -5.89 0.43 -10.64
C VAL A 196 -4.44 0.84 -10.79
N ILE A 197 -4.02 1.96 -10.18
CA ILE A 197 -2.62 2.40 -10.17
C ILE A 197 -1.75 1.35 -9.46
N GLU A 198 -2.19 0.84 -8.32
CA GLU A 198 -1.48 -0.23 -7.61
C GLU A 198 -1.44 -1.52 -8.43
N LEU A 199 -2.55 -1.92 -9.06
CA LEU A 199 -2.62 -3.06 -9.96
C LEU A 199 -1.61 -2.96 -11.09
N ALA A 200 -1.47 -1.79 -11.72
CA ALA A 200 -0.50 -1.56 -12.79
C ALA A 200 0.95 -1.67 -12.29
N ARG A 201 1.23 -1.21 -11.06
CA ARG A 201 2.54 -1.41 -10.42
C ARG A 201 2.83 -2.89 -10.17
N HIS A 202 1.87 -3.62 -9.62
CA HIS A 202 2.00 -5.06 -9.39
C HIS A 202 2.19 -5.82 -10.70
N GLU A 203 1.47 -5.44 -11.76
CA GLU A 203 1.64 -6.03 -13.09
C GLU A 203 3.04 -5.84 -13.63
N TRP A 204 3.63 -4.65 -13.49
CA TRP A 204 4.99 -4.39 -13.93
C TRP A 204 6.02 -5.26 -13.20
N VAL A 205 5.86 -5.42 -11.88
CA VAL A 205 6.73 -6.26 -11.05
C VAL A 205 6.57 -7.73 -11.39
N MET A 206 5.33 -8.23 -11.47
CA MET A 206 5.02 -9.63 -11.79
C MET A 206 5.47 -9.99 -13.21
N ARG A 207 5.37 -9.07 -14.17
CA ARG A 207 5.93 -9.26 -15.52
C ARG A 207 7.42 -9.52 -15.48
N SER A 208 8.15 -8.66 -14.77
CA SER A 208 9.61 -8.71 -14.70
C SER A 208 10.07 -10.00 -14.03
N TRP A 209 9.37 -10.41 -12.96
CA TRP A 209 9.62 -11.69 -12.31
C TRP A 209 9.34 -12.89 -13.25
N TRP A 210 8.19 -12.89 -13.93
CA TRP A 210 7.82 -13.96 -14.86
C TRP A 210 8.82 -14.09 -16.04
N LEU A 211 9.23 -12.96 -16.63
CA LEU A 211 10.25 -12.95 -17.69
C LEU A 211 11.58 -13.53 -17.21
N GLY A 212 11.99 -13.19 -15.98
CA GLY A 212 13.18 -13.78 -15.35
C GLY A 212 13.07 -15.30 -15.24
N GLN A 213 11.94 -15.82 -14.74
CA GLN A 213 11.70 -17.26 -14.63
C GLN A 213 11.78 -17.97 -15.99
N VAL A 214 11.14 -17.40 -17.03
CA VAL A 214 11.20 -17.95 -18.40
C VAL A 214 12.62 -17.91 -18.96
N ALA A 215 13.42 -16.91 -18.59
CA ALA A 215 14.83 -16.81 -18.96
C ALA A 215 15.75 -17.74 -18.14
N GLY A 216 15.21 -18.53 -17.20
CA GLY A 216 15.96 -19.44 -16.33
C GLY A 216 16.55 -18.77 -15.09
N GLU A 217 16.19 -17.51 -14.79
CA GLU A 217 16.55 -16.88 -13.53
C GLU A 217 15.64 -17.39 -12.40
N SER A 218 16.24 -18.05 -11.40
CA SER A 218 15.53 -18.41 -10.18
C SER A 218 15.66 -17.29 -9.15
N ARG A 219 14.58 -16.50 -8.99
CA ARG A 219 14.43 -15.55 -7.89
C ARG A 219 13.23 -15.96 -7.05
N PRO A 220 13.42 -16.73 -5.96
CA PRO A 220 12.32 -17.11 -5.09
C PRO A 220 11.76 -15.87 -4.37
N PRO A 221 10.44 -15.84 -4.08
CA PRO A 221 9.85 -14.75 -3.30
C PRO A 221 10.49 -14.66 -1.91
N ALA A 222 10.92 -13.46 -1.51
CA ALA A 222 11.74 -13.26 -0.32
C ALA A 222 10.94 -13.26 0.99
N ASN A 223 9.65 -12.91 0.94
CA ASN A 223 8.80 -12.79 2.11
C ASN A 223 7.36 -13.29 1.84
N LEU A 224 6.54 -13.31 2.89
CA LEU A 224 5.17 -13.81 2.84
C LEU A 224 4.29 -13.06 1.84
N PHE A 225 4.40 -11.73 1.77
CA PHE A 225 3.60 -10.92 0.85
C PHE A 225 3.98 -11.20 -0.60
N GLU A 226 5.27 -11.39 -0.90
CA GLU A 226 5.69 -11.76 -2.25
C GLU A 226 5.20 -13.16 -2.65
N ARG A 227 5.22 -14.12 -1.71
CA ARG A 227 4.64 -15.44 -1.95
C ARG A 227 3.16 -15.37 -2.25
N ARG A 228 2.42 -14.50 -1.54
CA ARG A 228 1.00 -14.24 -1.83
C ARG A 228 0.82 -13.64 -3.22
N CYS A 229 1.59 -12.61 -3.58
CA CYS A 229 1.51 -12.00 -4.92
C CYS A 229 1.73 -13.03 -6.02
N VAL A 230 2.75 -13.90 -5.86
CA VAL A 230 3.03 -14.98 -6.82
C VAL A 230 1.91 -16.02 -6.83
N TYR A 231 1.42 -16.47 -5.67
CA TYR A 231 0.32 -17.43 -5.57
C TYR A 231 -0.95 -16.89 -6.25
N PHE A 232 -1.37 -15.67 -5.93
CA PHE A 232 -2.58 -15.06 -6.51
C PHE A 232 -2.43 -14.74 -8.00
N ALA A 233 -1.21 -14.61 -8.52
CA ALA A 233 -0.96 -14.49 -9.95
C ALA A 233 -1.20 -15.81 -10.74
N THR A 234 -1.33 -16.95 -10.05
CA THR A 234 -1.63 -18.25 -10.67
C THR A 234 -3.13 -18.46 -10.88
N ALA A 235 -3.50 -19.51 -11.63
CA ALA A 235 -4.88 -19.93 -11.80
C ALA A 235 -5.51 -20.37 -10.46
N ASP A 236 -4.80 -21.17 -9.66
CA ASP A 236 -5.29 -21.67 -8.37
C ASP A 236 -5.53 -20.53 -7.39
N GLY A 237 -4.61 -19.57 -7.32
CA GLY A 237 -4.79 -18.40 -6.46
C GLY A 237 -5.96 -17.52 -6.92
N HIS A 238 -6.14 -17.35 -8.22
CA HIS A 238 -7.32 -16.65 -8.74
C HIS A 238 -8.63 -17.40 -8.47
N GLU A 239 -8.63 -18.74 -8.55
CA GLU A 239 -9.79 -19.54 -8.18
C GLU A 239 -10.12 -19.38 -6.69
N ALA A 240 -9.12 -19.39 -5.80
CA ALA A 240 -9.31 -19.13 -4.38
C ALA A 240 -9.90 -17.74 -4.11
N PHE A 241 -9.48 -16.73 -4.87
CA PHE A 241 -10.04 -15.38 -4.83
C PHE A 241 -11.52 -15.37 -5.27
N LEU A 242 -11.84 -15.98 -6.42
CA LEU A 242 -13.20 -16.06 -6.93
C LEU A 242 -14.13 -16.86 -6.01
N HIS A 243 -13.61 -17.90 -5.35
CA HIS A 243 -14.34 -18.65 -4.34
C HIS A 243 -14.77 -17.74 -3.18
N HIS A 244 -13.86 -16.93 -2.65
CA HIS A 244 -14.18 -15.97 -1.58
C HIS A 244 -15.15 -14.89 -2.03
N LEU A 245 -15.00 -14.37 -3.25
CA LEU A 245 -15.92 -13.37 -3.82
C LEU A 245 -17.37 -13.89 -3.89
N ARG A 246 -17.56 -15.18 -4.22
CA ARG A 246 -18.90 -15.79 -4.32
C ARG A 246 -19.46 -16.20 -2.97
N ARG A 247 -18.64 -16.28 -1.92
CA ARG A 247 -19.05 -16.75 -0.60
C ARG A 247 -19.89 -15.69 0.12
N ARG A 248 -20.97 -16.13 0.76
CA ARG A 248 -21.68 -15.27 1.71
C ARG A 248 -20.87 -15.16 3.01
N PRO A 249 -20.96 -14.04 3.74
CA PRO A 249 -20.38 -13.93 5.07
C PRO A 249 -20.94 -15.04 5.96
N ILE A 250 -20.05 -15.74 6.66
CA ILE A 250 -20.40 -16.82 7.60
C ILE A 250 -20.02 -16.48 9.04
N GLN A 251 -19.14 -15.48 9.21
CA GLN A 251 -18.72 -14.97 10.50
C GLN A 251 -19.46 -13.67 10.82
N PRO A 252 -19.65 -13.35 12.11
CA PRO A 252 -20.17 -12.04 12.49
C PRO A 252 -19.19 -10.93 12.05
N PRO A 253 -19.70 -9.73 11.72
CA PRO A 253 -18.88 -8.57 11.46
C PRO A 253 -17.89 -8.31 12.60
N ALA A 254 -16.67 -7.94 12.26
CA ALA A 254 -15.68 -7.58 13.27
C ALA A 254 -16.06 -6.26 13.95
N ARG A 255 -15.84 -6.18 15.27
CA ARG A 255 -15.95 -4.92 15.99
C ARG A 255 -14.80 -4.01 15.58
N VAL A 256 -15.15 -2.79 15.20
CA VAL A 256 -14.16 -1.75 14.88
C VAL A 256 -13.64 -1.16 16.19
N GLU A 257 -12.32 -1.23 16.40
CA GLU A 257 -11.63 -0.67 17.55
C GLU A 257 -10.43 0.13 17.06
N VAL A 258 -10.39 1.43 17.39
CA VAL A 258 -9.25 2.31 17.10
C VAL A 258 -8.23 2.10 18.21
N ILE A 259 -7.07 1.52 17.86
CA ILE A 259 -5.97 1.27 18.79
C ILE A 259 -4.96 2.42 18.80
N CYS A 260 -4.93 3.25 17.74
CA CYS A 260 -4.11 4.45 17.65
C CYS A 260 -4.75 5.46 16.72
N ASP A 261 -4.72 6.75 17.08
CA ASP A 261 -5.10 7.88 16.23
C ASP A 261 -4.29 9.12 16.66
N ARG A 262 -3.04 9.20 16.20
CA ARG A 262 -2.05 10.12 16.76
C ARG A 262 -1.05 10.61 15.72
N GLU A 263 -0.60 11.86 15.88
CA GLU A 263 0.62 12.33 15.22
C GLU A 263 1.83 11.58 15.79
N ILE A 264 2.76 11.27 14.89
CA ILE A 264 4.06 10.71 15.23
C ILE A 264 5.09 11.82 15.11
N GLU A 265 5.57 12.32 16.24
CA GLU A 265 6.64 13.31 16.31
C GLU A 265 8.03 12.64 16.18
N GLY A 266 8.93 13.30 15.46
CA GLY A 266 10.31 12.89 15.27
C GLY A 266 11.05 13.74 14.23
N PRO A 267 12.28 13.37 13.83
CA PRO A 267 13.09 14.17 12.91
C PRO A 267 12.48 14.41 11.52
N TRP A 268 11.51 13.61 11.09
CA TRP A 268 10.75 13.84 9.86
C TRP A 268 9.80 15.04 9.94
N SER A 269 9.47 15.53 11.14
CA SER A 269 8.51 16.63 11.36
C SER A 269 8.94 17.94 10.71
N ASP A 270 10.25 18.12 10.48
CA ASP A 270 10.81 19.23 9.70
C ASP A 270 10.29 19.28 8.26
N TYR A 271 9.85 18.14 7.72
CA TYR A 271 9.45 17.96 6.33
C TYR A 271 7.97 17.65 6.17
N ALA A 272 7.38 16.86 7.06
CA ALA A 272 5.98 16.47 6.98
C ALA A 272 5.43 16.04 8.35
N THR A 273 4.14 16.24 8.56
CA THR A 273 3.45 15.54 9.65
C THR A 273 3.28 14.08 9.25
N VAL A 274 3.68 13.17 10.13
CA VAL A 274 3.39 11.74 10.00
C VAL A 274 2.31 11.39 11.01
N TRP A 275 1.24 10.74 10.57
CA TRP A 275 0.13 10.33 11.43
C TRP A 275 0.01 8.81 11.43
N ARG A 276 -0.36 8.24 12.56
CA ARG A 276 -0.78 6.84 12.69
C ARG A 276 -2.24 6.78 13.07
N PHE A 277 -3.03 6.13 12.24
CA PHE A 277 -4.38 5.70 12.55
C PHE A 277 -4.42 4.19 12.39
N ALA A 278 -4.62 3.43 13.46
CA ALA A 278 -4.65 1.98 13.40
C ALA A 278 -5.94 1.44 14.00
N LEU A 279 -6.48 0.45 13.29
CA LEU A 279 -7.58 -0.37 13.75
C LEU A 279 -7.04 -1.70 14.24
N ARG A 280 -7.63 -2.26 15.29
CA ARG A 280 -7.35 -3.64 15.68
C ARG A 280 -7.68 -4.56 14.48
N PRO A 281 -6.72 -5.37 13.99
CA PRO A 281 -7.01 -6.31 12.91
C PRO A 281 -8.14 -7.28 13.30
N PRO A 282 -9.08 -7.60 12.38
CA PRO A 282 -10.15 -8.58 12.62
C PRO A 282 -9.67 -9.98 13.00
N SER A 283 -8.46 -10.34 12.56
CA SER A 283 -7.75 -11.57 12.91
C SER A 283 -6.25 -11.43 12.62
N GLU A 284 -5.46 -12.41 13.04
CA GLU A 284 -4.04 -12.54 12.69
C GLU A 284 -3.81 -13.29 11.37
N GLY A 285 -4.88 -13.58 10.60
CA GLY A 285 -4.78 -14.34 9.35
C GLY A 285 -3.84 -13.70 8.34
N TYR A 286 -3.80 -12.37 8.27
CA TYR A 286 -2.86 -11.64 7.41
C TYR A 286 -1.38 -11.86 7.79
N LEU A 287 -1.06 -12.28 9.01
CA LEU A 287 0.30 -12.64 9.44
C LEU A 287 0.57 -14.14 9.33
N ARG A 288 -0.44 -14.98 9.62
CA ARG A 288 -0.26 -16.43 9.83
C ARG A 288 -0.88 -17.32 8.75
N GLY A 289 -1.76 -16.79 7.91
CA GLY A 289 -2.56 -17.53 6.94
C GLY A 289 -1.81 -18.04 5.71
N GLY A 290 -0.47 -17.97 5.69
CA GLY A 290 0.33 -18.43 4.57
C GLY A 290 0.11 -17.64 3.28
N GLU A 291 0.53 -18.24 2.16
CA GLU A 291 0.51 -17.62 0.83
C GLU A 291 -0.87 -17.59 0.16
N SER A 292 -1.81 -18.40 0.63
CA SER A 292 -3.20 -18.42 0.14
C SER A 292 -4.11 -17.41 0.85
N TYR A 293 -3.58 -16.60 1.77
CA TYR A 293 -4.34 -15.52 2.40
C TYR A 293 -4.29 -14.25 1.54
N PHE A 294 -5.42 -13.73 1.11
CA PHE A 294 -5.45 -12.52 0.26
C PHE A 294 -5.20 -11.27 1.09
N PHE A 295 -3.93 -10.89 1.13
CA PHE A 295 -3.45 -9.63 1.66
C PHE A 295 -2.08 -9.40 1.03
N LEU A 296 -2.12 -8.69 -0.09
CA LEU A 296 -1.01 -8.45 -1.01
C LEU A 296 -0.24 -7.19 -0.61
#